data_AF-A0A248LL89-F1
#
_entry.id   AF-A0A248LL89-F1
#
_cell.length_a   1.000
_cell.length_b   1.000
_cell.length_c   1.000
_cell.angle_alpha   90.00
_cell.angle_beta   90.00
_cell.angle_gamma   90.00
#
_symmetry.space_group_name_H-M   'P 1'
#
loop_
_entity.id
_entity.type
_entity.pdbx_description
1 polymer ?
#
loop_
_entity_poly.entity_id
_entity_poly.type
_entity_poly.pdbx_seq_one_letter_code
_entity_poly.pdbx_strand_id
1 'polypeptide(L)' 'MPRKIRCEVEVIAAGTAARSLSACPEGSLVILKGCLANRSMRSSRLVLHVQSVELKKV' A
#
# COMPACT_ATOMS: atom_id res chain seq x y z
N MET A 1 23.10 1.92 11.16
CA MET A 1 22.63 1.09 10.02
C MET A 1 21.10 1.07 10.01
N PRO A 2 20.44 1.22 8.86
CA PRO A 2 18.99 1.07 8.78
C PRO A 2 18.59 -0.39 9.08
N ARG A 3 17.54 -0.57 9.88
CA ARG A 3 17.03 -1.89 10.29
C ARG A 3 16.33 -2.53 9.08
N LYS A 4 16.72 -3.75 8.69
CA LYS A 4 16.05 -4.51 7.63
C LYS A 4 14.88 -5.29 8.23
N ILE A 5 13.65 -4.87 7.91
CA ILE A 5 12.42 -5.50 8.40
C ILE A 5 11.68 -6.07 7.19
N ARG A 6 11.14 -7.28 7.35
CA ARG A 6 10.15 -7.85 6.43
C ARG A 6 8.80 -7.82 7.12
N CYS A 7 7.80 -7.31 6.43
CA CYS A 7 6.43 -7.27 6.92
C CYS A 7 5.47 -7.39 5.74
N GLU A 8 4.33 -8.02 6.00
CA GLU A 8 3.21 -8.05 5.07
C GLU A 8 2.11 -7.15 5.63
N VAL A 9 1.58 -6.27 4.78
CA VAL A 9 0.55 -5.32 5.16
C VAL A 9 -0.53 -5.34 4.09
N GLU A 10 -1.79 -5.43 4.50
CA GLU A 10 -2.91 -5.26 3.59
C GLU A 10 -3.05 -3.79 3.18
N VAL A 11 -3.25 -3.57 1.89
CA VAL A 11 -3.33 -2.24 1.29
C VAL A 11 -4.67 -2.09 0.59
N ILE A 12 -5.33 -0.95 0.79
CA ILE A 12 -6.57 -0.59 0.12
C ILE A 12 -6.34 0.70 -0.66
N ALA A 13 -6.59 0.66 -1.96
CA ALA A 13 -6.59 1.83 -2.83
C ALA A 13 -7.98 2.03 -3.43
N ALA A 14 -8.34 3.29 -3.68
CA ALA A 14 -9.59 3.65 -4.35
C ALA A 14 -9.32 4.76 -5.37
N GLY A 15 -10.25 4.93 -6.32
CA GLY A 15 -10.18 6.00 -7.31
C GLY A 15 -8.95 5.91 -8.21
N THR A 16 -8.23 7.02 -8.33
CA THR A 16 -7.05 7.13 -9.22
C THR A 16 -5.90 6.24 -8.77
N ALA A 17 -5.61 6.16 -7.47
CA ALA A 17 -4.56 5.30 -6.92
C ALA A 17 -4.80 3.82 -7.24
N ALA A 18 -6.06 3.36 -7.18
CA ALA A 18 -6.43 2.01 -7.56
C ALA A 18 -6.17 1.73 -9.06
N ARG A 19 -6.49 2.68 -9.94
CA ARG A 19 -6.19 2.55 -11.37
C ARG A 19 -4.69 2.46 -11.64
N SER A 20 -3.90 3.34 -11.00
CA SER A 20 -2.44 3.30 -11.12
C SER A 20 -1.86 1.95 -10.67
N LEU A 21 -2.33 1.41 -9.55
CA LEU A 21 -1.89 0.09 -9.07
C LEU A 21 -2.35 -1.06 -9.96
N SER A 22 -3.56 -0.99 -10.52
CA SER A 22 -4.05 -2.03 -11.44
C SER A 22 -3.25 -2.11 -12.75
N ALA A 23 -2.59 -1.02 -13.14
CA ALA A 23 -1.69 -1.00 -14.29
C ALA A 23 -0.28 -1.54 -13.96
N CYS A 24 0.03 -1.81 -12.70
CA CYS A 24 1.32 -2.35 -12.28
C CYS A 24 1.30 -3.88 -12.36
N PRO A 25 2.26 -4.51 -13.05
CA PRO A 25 2.42 -5.95 -13.01
C PRO A 25 2.65 -6.46 -11.58
N GLU A 26 2.19 -7.68 -11.29
CA GLU A 26 2.53 -8.34 -10.03
C GLU A 26 4.05 -8.45 -9.86
N GLY A 27 4.52 -8.32 -8.61
CA GLY A 27 5.95 -8.28 -8.29
C GLY A 27 6.62 -6.90 -8.49
N SER A 28 5.89 -5.90 -8.98
CA SER A 28 6.42 -4.53 -9.10
C SER A 28 6.81 -3.94 -7.75
N LEU A 29 7.93 -3.21 -7.73
CA LEU A 29 8.32 -2.40 -6.58
C LEU A 29 7.63 -1.05 -6.62
N VAL A 30 6.89 -0.75 -5.55
CA VAL A 30 6.13 0.49 -5.42
C VAL A 30 6.45 1.18 -4.10
N ILE A 31 6.34 2.50 -4.11
CA ILE A 31 6.34 3.34 -2.92
C ILE A 31 4.91 3.84 -2.73
N LEU A 32 4.34 3.56 -1.57
CA LEU A 32 2.98 3.95 -1.21
C LEU A 32 3.03 4.95 -0.05
N LYS A 33 2.18 5.97 -0.10
CA LYS A 33 1.94 6.88 1.03
C LYS A 33 0.45 6.93 1.32
N GLY A 34 0.12 7.09 2.60
CA GLY A 34 -1.25 7.10 3.07
C GLY A 34 -1.34 7.00 4.59
N CYS A 35 -2.49 6.54 5.08
CA CYS A 35 -2.74 6.37 6.51
C CYS A 35 -3.07 4.91 6.86
N LEU A 36 -2.64 4.47 8.05
CA LEU A 36 -3.05 3.20 8.62
C LEU A 36 -4.36 3.40 9.39
N ALA A 37 -5.33 2.54 9.11
CA ALA A 37 -6.60 2.52 9.83
C ALA A 37 -7.09 1.08 10.00
N ASN A 38 -8.04 0.89 10.90
CA ASN A 38 -8.75 -0.37 11.02
C ASN A 38 -9.54 -0.65 9.74
N ARG A 39 -9.45 -1.88 9.23
CA ARG A 39 -10.15 -2.30 8.00
C ARG A 39 -11.66 -2.07 8.05
N SER A 40 -12.24 -2.20 9.24
CA SER A 40 -13.65 -1.92 9.50
C SER A 40 -13.86 -1.51 10.95
N MET A 41 -15.04 -0.97 11.27
CA MET A 41 -15.42 -0.56 12.62
C MET A 41 -15.27 -1.67 13.68
N ARG A 42 -15.35 -2.94 13.28
CA ARG A 42 -15.31 -4.11 14.19
C ARG A 42 -13.99 -4.89 14.13
N SER A 43 -13.04 -4.50 13.27
CA SER A 43 -11.78 -5.22 13.10
C SER A 43 -10.61 -4.39 13.61
N SER A 44 -9.74 -4.98 14.43
CA SER A 44 -8.46 -4.38 14.83
C SER A 44 -7.36 -4.55 13.78
N ARG A 45 -7.68 -5.14 12.63
CA ARG A 45 -6.70 -5.35 11.56
C ARG A 45 -6.40 -4.03 10.87
N LEU A 46 -5.14 -3.59 10.96
CA LEU A 46 -4.66 -2.41 10.27
C LEU A 46 -4.47 -2.67 8.78
N VAL A 47 -4.90 -1.71 7.97
CA VAL A 47 -4.70 -1.65 6.53
C VAL A 47 -4.18 -0.28 6.15
N LEU A 48 -3.36 -0.22 5.10
CA LEU A 48 -2.89 1.04 4.54
C LEU A 48 -3.90 1.56 3.51
N HIS A 49 -4.53 2.69 3.78
CA HIS A 49 -5.34 3.43 2.81
C HIS A 49 -4.45 4.33 1.97
N VAL A 50 -4.31 4.01 0.68
CA VAL A 50 -3.36 4.67 -0.23
C VAL A 50 -3.87 6.03 -0.68
N GLN A 51 -3.01 7.04 -0.58
CA GLN A 51 -3.22 8.40 -1.11
C GLN A 51 -2.31 8.69 -2.31
N SER A 52 -1.10 8.12 -2.35
CA SER A 52 -0.20 8.25 -3.49
C SER A 52 0.55 6.95 -3.79
N VAL A 53 0.86 6.76 -5.08
CA VAL A 53 1.58 5.61 -5.62
C VAL A 53 2.72 6.14 -6.47
N GLU A 54 3.93 5.69 -6.20
CA GLU A 54 5.10 5.96 -7.01
C GLU A 54 5.70 4.61 -7.44
N LEU A 55 5.87 4.41 -8.75
CA LEU A 55 6.54 3.23 -9.29
C LEU A 55 8.04 3.38 -9.11
N LYS A 56 8.67 2.43 -8.41
CA LYS A 56 10.12 2.41 -8.29
C LYS A 56 10.67 1.70 -9.53
N LYS A 57 11.32 2.46 -10.41
CA LYS A 57 12.12 1.87 -11.49
C LYS A 57 13.25 1.06 -10.85
N VAL A 58 13.35 -0.20 -11.25
CA VAL A 58 14.43 -1.11 -10.85
C VAL A 58 15.60 -0.90 -11.80
#